data_AF-A0A452ZWA0-F1
#
_entry.id   AF-A0A452ZWA0-F1
#
_cell.length_a   1.000
_cell.length_b   1.000
_cell.length_c   1.000
_cell.angle_alpha   90.00
_cell.angle_beta   90.00
_cell.angle_gamma   90.00
#
_symmetry.space_group_name_H-M   'P 1'
#
loop_
_entity.id
_entity.type
_entity.pdbx_description
1 polymer ?
#
loop_
_entity_poly.entity_id
_entity_poly.type
_entity_poly.pdbx_seq_one_letter_code
_entity_poly.pdbx_strand_id
1 'polypeptide(L)' 'MGLDYYKILGVDKAASDDDLKKAYRKLAMKWHPDKNPTNKKEAESKFKQISEAYE' A
#
# COMPACT_ATOMS: atom_id res chain seq x y z
N MET A 1 -6.31 -18.47 -3.55
CA MET A 1 -5.20 -17.96 -2.74
C MET A 1 -5.28 -16.43 -2.77
N GLY A 2 -6.13 -15.81 -1.95
CA GLY A 2 -6.47 -14.37 -2.06
C GLY A 2 -6.10 -13.59 -0.79
N LEU A 3 -4.89 -13.80 -0.26
CA LEU A 3 -4.68 -13.72 1.19
C LEU A 3 -3.75 -12.64 1.72
N ASP A 4 -3.10 -11.82 0.89
CA ASP A 4 -2.14 -10.85 1.44
C ASP A 4 -2.31 -9.41 0.96
N TYR A 5 -3.12 -9.14 -0.06
CA TYR A 5 -3.33 -7.77 -0.56
C TYR A 5 -3.98 -6.85 0.48
N TYR A 6 -5.07 -7.30 1.10
CA TYR A 6 -5.72 -6.60 2.21
C TYR A 6 -4.74 -6.39 3.37
N LYS A 7 -3.87 -7.37 3.64
CA LYS A 7 -2.88 -7.31 4.72
C LYS A 7 -1.73 -6.33 4.42
N ILE A 8 -1.31 -6.24 3.16
CA ILE A 8 -0.31 -5.28 2.65
C ILE A 8 -0.87 -3.86 2.73
N LEU A 9 -2.14 -3.68 2.35
CA LEU A 9 -2.87 -2.42 2.46
C LEU A 9 -3.25 -2.09 3.92
N GLY A 10 -3.14 -3.05 4.83
CA GLY A 10 -3.51 -2.90 6.23
C GLY A 10 -5.01 -2.72 6.46
N VAL A 11 -5.82 -3.24 5.55
CA VAL A 11 -7.28 -3.21 5.60
C VAL A 11 -7.83 -4.61 5.88
N ASP A 12 -9.06 -4.68 6.38
CA ASP A 12 -9.71 -5.97 6.59
C ASP A 12 -10.07 -6.64 5.25
N LYS A 13 -10.20 -7.96 5.23
CA LYS A 13 -10.71 -8.70 4.07
C LYS A 13 -12.16 -8.33 3.70
N ALA A 14 -12.90 -7.74 4.65
CA ALA A 14 -14.23 -7.17 4.44
C ALA A 14 -14.19 -5.69 4.03
N ALA A 15 -12.99 -5.12 3.76
CA ALA A 15 -12.85 -3.75 3.31
C ALA A 15 -13.50 -3.54 1.94
N SER A 16 -14.27 -2.46 1.84
CA SER A 16 -14.85 -2.01 0.58
C SER A 16 -13.80 -1.29 -0.27
N ASP A 17 -14.07 -1.12 -1.55
CA ASP A 17 -13.22 -0.37 -2.50
C ASP A 17 -12.84 1.03 -2.00
N ASP A 18 -13.74 1.70 -1.26
CA ASP A 18 -13.48 3.01 -0.67
C ASP A 18 -12.39 2.95 0.42
N ASP A 19 -12.37 1.88 1.21
CA ASP A 19 -11.35 1.63 2.24
C ASP A 19 -10.01 1.26 1.60
N LEU A 20 -10.02 0.40 0.56
CA LEU A 20 -8.85 0.06 -0.24
C LEU A 20 -8.21 1.32 -0.85
N LYS A 21 -9.02 2.20 -1.44
CA LYS A 21 -8.55 3.45 -2.07
C LYS A 21 -8.01 4.45 -1.04
N LYS A 22 -8.65 4.54 0.14
CA LYS A 22 -8.15 5.35 1.26
C LYS A 22 -6.82 4.82 1.80
N ALA A 23 -6.71 3.52 2.02
CA ALA A 23 -5.51 2.87 2.52
C ALA A 23 -4.34 2.99 1.54
N TYR A 24 -4.59 2.71 0.24
CA TYR A 24 -3.65 2.93 -0.84
C TYR A 24 -3.11 4.36 -0.83
N ARG A 25 -3.99 5.37 -0.79
CA ARG A 25 -3.58 6.78 -0.80
C ARG A 25 -2.74 7.16 0.43
N LYS A 26 -3.09 6.62 1.60
CA LYS A 26 -2.35 6.83 2.86
C LYS A 26 -0.96 6.20 2.81
N LEU A 27 -0.87 4.98 2.30
CA LEU A 27 0.38 4.23 2.20
C LEU A 27 1.28 4.75 1.08
N ALA A 28 0.72 5.14 -0.06
CA ALA A 28 1.43 5.80 -1.15
C ALA A 28 2.11 7.11 -0.69
N MET A 29 1.42 7.92 0.12
CA MET A 29 2.02 9.11 0.72
C MET A 29 3.07 8.77 1.78
N LYS A 30 2.86 7.70 2.55
CA LYS A 30 3.79 7.24 3.60
C LYS A 30 5.09 6.71 3.02
N TRP A 31 5.00 5.97 1.92
CA TRP A 31 6.13 5.38 1.21
C TRP A 31 6.56 6.21 -0.01
N HIS A 32 6.13 7.47 -0.11
CA HIS A 32 6.54 8.32 -1.22
C HIS A 32 8.06 8.57 -1.16
N PRO A 33 8.81 8.49 -2.28
CA PRO A 33 10.25 8.67 -2.31
C PRO A 33 10.69 10.09 -1.88
N ASP A 34 9.81 11.08 -2.07
CA ASP A 34 10.01 12.46 -1.60
C ASP A 34 10.05 12.57 -0.06
N LYS A 35 9.19 11.80 0.63
CA LYS A 35 9.16 11.75 2.10
C LYS A 35 10.15 10.76 2.70
N ASN A 36 10.70 9.87 1.89
CA ASN A 36 11.66 8.84 2.31
C ASN A 36 12.98 8.97 1.53
N PRO A 37 13.71 10.08 1.69
CA PRO A 37 14.95 10.32 0.95
C PRO A 37 16.04 9.28 1.25
N THR A 38 16.05 8.70 2.46
CA THR A 38 17.01 7.68 2.90
C THR A 38 16.55 6.24 2.62
N ASN A 39 15.23 6.01 2.51
CA ASN A 39 14.65 4.66 2.46
C ASN A 39 14.02 4.36 1.10
N LYS A 40 14.52 4.99 0.01
CA LYS A 40 13.96 4.87 -1.35
C LYS A 40 13.74 3.42 -1.80
N LYS A 41 14.68 2.51 -1.51
CA LYS A 41 14.54 1.08 -1.84
C LYS A 41 13.37 0.42 -1.13
N GLU A 42 13.20 0.69 0.15
CA GLU A 42 12.14 0.09 0.96
C GLU A 42 10.77 0.72 0.60
N ALA A 43 10.77 2.03 0.40
CA ALA A 43 9.66 2.80 -0.13
C ALA A 43 9.18 2.26 -1.48
N GLU A 44 10.08 2.04 -2.44
CA GLU A 44 9.76 1.49 -3.76
C GLU A 44 9.21 0.07 -3.67
N SER A 45 9.83 -0.80 -2.85
CA SER A 45 9.35 -2.16 -2.63
C SER A 45 7.95 -2.18 -2.04
N LYS A 46 7.71 -1.38 -0.98
CA LYS A 46 6.40 -1.26 -0.36
C LYS A 46 5.37 -0.66 -1.31
N PHE A 47 5.73 0.42 -2.02
CA PHE A 47 4.86 1.07 -2.98
C PHE A 47 4.41 0.10 -4.08
N LYS A 48 5.34 -0.72 -4.61
CA LYS A 48 5.03 -1.75 -5.60
C LYS A 48 4.07 -2.80 -5.04
N GLN A 49 4.30 -3.30 -3.82
CA GLN A 49 3.38 -4.23 -3.16
C GLN A 49 1.99 -3.62 -2.93
N ILE A 50 1.92 -2.33 -2.61
CA ILE A 50 0.67 -1.59 -2.37
C ILE A 50 -0.11 -1.39 -3.67
N SER A 51 0.57 -1.09 -4.79
CA SER A 51 -0.06 -1.02 -6.11
C SER A 51 -0.55 -2.39 -6.58
N GLU A 52 0.28 -3.44 -6.45
CA GLU A 52 -0.09 -4.81 -6.81
C GLU A 52 -1.23 -5.37 -5.94
N ALA A 53 -1.36 -4.88 -4.70
CA ALA A 53 -2.47 -5.20 -3.81
C ALA A 53 -3.77 -4.45 -4.12
N TYR A 54 -3.69 -3.36 -4.88
CA TYR A 54 -4.83 -2.53 -5.23
C TYR A 54 -5.33 -2.79 -6.66
N GLU A 55 -4.47 -3.28 -7.57
CA GLU A 55 -4.86 -3.82 -8.89
C GLU A 55 -5.67 -5.13 -8.78
#